data_AF-A0A0M3JP86-F1
#
_entry.id   AF-A0A0M3JP86-F1
#
_cell.length_a   1.000
_cell.length_b   1.000
_cell.length_c   1.000
_cell.angle_alpha   90.00
_cell.angle_beta   90.00
_cell.angle_gamma   90.00
#
_symmetry.space_group_name_H-M   'P 1'
#
loop_
_entity.id
_entity.type
_entity.pdbx_description
1 polymer ?
#
loop_
_entity_poly.entity_id
_entity_poly.type
_entity_poly.pdbx_seq_one_letter_code
_entity_poly.pdbx_strand_id
1 'polypeptide(L)'
;MPIAQCSKRDIIDTESAAVGQSQGYQKAASTILSSINQSADPCDNFFEFACGRWVSENQIPEDQSSYGHFHELVAKVELEMKGAYIYIALNSLKNKHFFECLTVLLYEYSMK
;
A
#
# COMPACT_ATOMS: atom_id res chain seq x y z
N MET A 1 -32.85 16.88 16.56
CA MET A 1 -31.58 16.31 17.06
C MET A 1 -30.51 17.37 16.85
N PRO A 2 -29.94 17.98 17.91
CA PRO A 2 -28.87 18.94 17.69
C PRO A 2 -27.67 18.21 17.09
N ILE A 3 -27.14 18.73 15.99
CA ILE A 3 -25.87 18.29 15.41
C ILE A 3 -24.83 18.59 16.47
N ALA A 4 -24.06 17.59 16.89
CA ALA A 4 -22.95 17.81 17.81
C ALA A 4 -22.04 18.89 17.21
N GLN A 5 -21.78 19.96 17.95
CA GLN A 5 -20.87 20.99 17.49
C GLN A 5 -19.48 20.37 17.36
N CYS A 6 -18.86 20.58 16.20
CA CYS A 6 -17.47 20.22 16.02
C CYS A 6 -16.63 21.04 17.00
N SER A 7 -15.80 20.36 17.78
CA SER A 7 -14.85 20.98 18.70
C SER A 7 -13.47 20.45 18.35
N LYS A 8 -12.58 21.36 17.96
CA LYS A 8 -11.16 21.06 17.78
C LYS A 8 -10.62 20.83 19.19
N ARG A 9 -10.58 19.57 19.61
CA ARG A 9 -9.99 19.21 20.90
C ARG A 9 -8.51 19.52 20.79
N ASP A 10 -8.06 20.57 21.48
CA ASP A 10 -6.64 20.81 21.62
C ASP A 10 -6.01 19.55 22.20
N ILE A 11 -4.96 19.05 21.55
CA ILE A 11 -4.27 17.80 21.89
C ILE A 11 -3.48 18.03 23.20
N ILE A 12 -4.18 18.33 24.30
CA ILE A 12 -3.65 18.44 25.66
C ILE A 12 -4.75 18.02 26.65
N ASP A 13 -5.39 16.88 26.40
CA ASP A 13 -5.79 16.01 27.51
C ASP A 13 -4.59 15.06 27.72
N THR A 14 -3.52 15.59 28.32
CA THR A 14 -2.37 14.80 28.78
C THR A 14 -2.77 14.02 30.04
N GLU A 15 -3.85 13.26 29.95
CA GLU A 15 -3.97 12.04 30.73
C GLU A 15 -3.55 10.95 29.76
N SER A 16 -2.36 10.39 29.98
CA SER A 16 -1.74 9.43 29.08
C SER A 16 -2.61 8.18 28.97
N ALA A 17 -3.59 8.21 28.05
CA ALA A 17 -4.26 7.01 27.60
C ALA A 17 -3.17 6.02 27.19
N ALA A 18 -3.28 4.77 27.63
CA ALA A 18 -2.31 3.74 27.27
C ALA A 18 -2.35 3.50 25.75
N VAL A 19 -1.54 4.23 25.00
CA VAL A 19 -1.42 4.08 23.54
C VAL A 19 -0.61 2.82 23.26
N GLY A 20 -1.11 1.96 22.36
CA GLY A 20 -0.36 0.79 21.90
C GLY A 20 0.93 1.21 21.19
N GLN A 21 2.04 0.58 21.54
CA GLN A 21 3.38 0.90 21.00
C GLN A 21 3.89 -0.17 20.00
N SER A 22 3.01 -1.01 19.48
CA SER A 22 3.42 -2.01 18.49
C SER A 22 3.92 -1.33 17.21
N GLN A 23 4.74 -2.04 16.43
CA GLN A 23 5.20 -1.56 15.13
C GLN A 23 4.04 -1.15 14.21
N GLY A 24 2.89 -1.84 14.32
CA GLY A 24 1.68 -1.51 13.58
C GLY A 24 1.12 -0.14 13.94
N TYR A 25 1.06 0.20 15.24
CA TYR A 25 0.62 1.51 15.70
C TYR A 25 1.54 2.63 15.23
N GLN A 26 2.87 2.45 15.37
CA GLN A 26 3.84 3.44 14.93
C GLN A 26 3.75 3.71 13.43
N LYS A 27 3.61 2.65 12.62
CA LYS A 27 3.46 2.76 11.18
C LYS A 27 2.16 3.46 10.80
N ALA A 28 1.03 3.07 11.39
CA ALA A 28 -0.26 3.71 11.14
C ALA A 28 -0.25 5.19 11.53
N ALA A 29 0.29 5.53 12.71
CA ALA A 29 0.42 6.91 13.17
C ALA A 29 1.27 7.74 12.22
N SER A 30 2.43 7.21 11.78
CA SER A 30 3.29 7.89 10.81
C SER A 30 2.58 8.15 9.49
N THR A 31 1.85 7.17 8.95
CA THR A 31 1.08 7.31 7.70
C THR A 31 -0.03 8.34 7.81
N ILE A 32 -0.73 8.39 8.95
CA ILE A 32 -1.78 9.40 9.18
C ILE A 32 -1.15 10.80 9.30
N LEU A 33 -0.08 10.94 10.07
CA LEU A 33 0.59 12.23 10.30
C LEU A 33 1.22 12.81 9.02
N SER A 34 1.66 11.97 8.07
CA SER A 34 2.14 12.44 6.77
C SER A 34 1.03 13.00 5.87
N SER A 35 -0.24 12.65 6.11
CA SER A 35 -1.35 13.08 5.26
C SER A 35 -2.08 14.33 5.77
N ILE A 36 -1.97 14.61 7.07
CA ILE A 36 -2.69 15.70 7.75
C ILE A 36 -2.12 17.09 7.39
N ASN A 37 -3.01 17.99 6.99
CA ASN A 37 -2.78 19.44 6.93
C ASN A 37 -3.31 20.11 8.21
N GLN A 38 -2.44 20.38 9.17
CA GLN A 38 -2.82 21.00 10.45
C GLN A 38 -3.28 22.46 10.34
N SER A 39 -3.00 23.12 9.20
CA SER A 39 -3.43 24.49 8.94
C SER A 39 -4.90 24.60 8.56
N ALA A 40 -5.52 23.50 8.11
CA ALA A 40 -6.95 23.45 7.86
C ALA A 40 -7.76 23.23 9.14
N ASP A 41 -8.95 23.83 9.21
CA ASP A 41 -9.89 23.58 10.30
C ASP A 41 -10.68 22.28 10.01
N PRO A 42 -10.58 21.23 10.86
CA PRO A 42 -11.35 20.01 10.70
C PRO A 42 -12.87 20.22 10.81
N CYS A 43 -13.31 21.30 11.45
CA CYS A 43 -14.72 21.64 11.58
C CYS A 43 -15.31 22.27 10.31
N ASP A 44 -14.47 22.89 9.49
CA ASP A 44 -14.88 23.49 8.21
C ASP A 44 -14.68 22.53 7.04
N ASN A 45 -13.49 21.90 6.95
CA ASN A 45 -13.16 20.96 5.88
C ASN A 45 -12.28 19.82 6.41
N PHE A 46 -12.93 18.78 6.91
CA PHE A 46 -12.24 17.59 7.40
C PHE A 46 -11.41 16.88 6.32
N PHE A 47 -11.81 16.95 5.05
CA PHE A 47 -11.04 16.34 3.97
C PHE A 47 -9.70 17.05 3.78
N GLU A 48 -9.71 18.38 3.73
CA GLU A 48 -8.47 19.16 3.63
C GLU A 48 -7.60 18.95 4.87
N PHE A 49 -8.19 18.94 6.07
CA PHE A 49 -7.45 18.64 7.30
C PHE A 49 -6.80 17.25 7.26
N ALA A 50 -7.54 16.20 6.89
CA ALA A 50 -7.06 14.82 6.96
C ALA A 50 -6.13 14.42 5.80
N CYS A 51 -6.34 15.00 4.61
CA CYS A 51 -5.70 14.56 3.37
C CYS A 51 -4.96 15.66 2.62
N GLY A 52 -5.12 16.93 2.99
CA GLY A 52 -4.64 18.08 2.20
C GLY A 52 -3.14 18.05 1.93
N ARG A 53 -2.33 17.63 2.92
CA ARG A 53 -0.89 17.45 2.72
C ARG A 53 -0.62 16.34 1.71
N TRP A 54 -1.26 15.18 1.85
CA TRP A 54 -1.09 14.06 0.92
C TRP A 54 -1.45 14.47 -0.53
N VAL A 55 -2.56 15.18 -0.73
CA VAL A 55 -2.98 15.66 -2.05
C VAL A 55 -1.97 16.65 -2.64
N SER A 56 -1.39 17.53 -1.82
CA SER A 56 -0.37 18.47 -2.29
C SER A 56 0.94 17.81 -2.72
N GLU A 57 1.29 16.67 -2.11
CA GLU A 57 2.53 15.93 -2.37
C GLU A 57 2.39 14.84 -3.45
N ASN A 58 1.16 14.43 -3.78
CA ASN A 58 0.88 13.30 -4.65
C ASN A 58 0.01 13.72 -5.85
N GLN A 59 0.65 14.23 -6.90
CA GLN A 59 -0.02 14.57 -8.14
C GLN A 59 -0.50 13.32 -8.87
N ILE A 60 -1.62 13.43 -9.58
CA ILE A 60 -2.16 12.34 -10.39
C ILE A 60 -1.18 12.06 -11.55
N PRO A 61 -0.65 10.84 -11.68
CA PRO A 61 0.20 10.46 -12.82
C PRO A 61 -0.53 10.62 -14.16
N GLU A 62 0.21 10.87 -15.25
CA GLU A 62 -0.36 11.14 -16.59
C GLU A 62 -1.22 9.97 -17.13
N ASP A 63 -0.90 8.74 -16.72
CA ASP A 63 -1.60 7.53 -17.14
C ASP A 63 -2.86 7.22 -16.32
N GLN A 64 -3.22 8.08 -15.35
CA GLN A 64 -4.34 7.84 -14.44
C GLN A 64 -5.33 9.00 -14.43
N SER A 65 -6.62 8.67 -14.34
CA SER A 65 -7.69 9.67 -14.15
C SER A 65 -7.89 10.07 -12.69
N SER A 66 -7.31 9.33 -11.76
CA SER A 66 -7.41 9.55 -10.31
C SER A 66 -6.23 8.90 -9.61
N TYR A 67 -5.80 9.46 -8.48
CA TYR A 67 -4.75 8.87 -7.64
C TYR A 67 -5.14 8.94 -6.17
N GLY A 68 -4.73 7.94 -5.39
CA GLY A 68 -5.15 7.79 -4.00
C GLY A 68 -4.49 6.59 -3.32
N HIS A 69 -4.67 6.46 -2.01
CA HIS A 69 -4.14 5.35 -1.21
C HIS A 69 -4.50 3.95 -1.76
N PHE A 70 -5.66 3.78 -2.40
CA PHE A 70 -6.00 2.50 -3.04
C PHE A 70 -5.12 2.18 -4.24
N HIS A 71 -4.71 3.19 -5.02
CA HIS A 71 -3.78 2.99 -6.14
C HIS A 71 -2.40 2.57 -5.62
N GLU A 72 -1.91 3.20 -4.53
CA GLU A 72 -0.68 2.77 -3.85
C GLU A 72 -0.75 1.31 -3.37
N LEU A 73 -1.89 0.93 -2.76
CA LEU A 73 -2.11 -0.43 -2.27
C LEU A 73 -2.14 -1.45 -3.41
N VAL A 74 -2.88 -1.15 -4.49
CA VAL A 74 -2.95 -2.02 -5.68
C VAL A 74 -1.58 -2.19 -6.31
N ALA A 75 -0.84 -1.09 -6.51
CA ALA A 75 0.51 -1.14 -7.05
C ALA A 75 1.43 -2.01 -6.19
N LYS A 76 1.35 -1.89 -4.86
CA LYS A 76 2.11 -2.72 -3.94
C LYS A 76 1.75 -4.21 -4.07
N VAL A 77 0.47 -4.54 -4.06
CA VAL A 77 0.02 -5.94 -4.20
C VAL A 77 0.45 -6.51 -5.55
N GLU A 78 0.35 -5.73 -6.62
CA GLU A 78 0.78 -6.14 -7.96
C GLU A 78 2.28 -6.45 -8.01
N LEU A 79 3.12 -5.64 -7.37
CA LEU A 79 4.56 -5.88 -7.28
C LEU A 79 4.88 -7.19 -6.53
N GLU A 80 4.22 -7.45 -5.40
CA GLU A 80 4.38 -8.69 -4.64
C GLU A 80 3.95 -9.92 -5.47
N MET A 81 2.82 -9.81 -6.16
CA MET A 81 2.32 -10.87 -7.05
C MET A 81 3.28 -11.15 -8.21
N LYS A 82 3.82 -10.12 -8.85
CA LYS A 82 4.84 -10.25 -9.90
C LYS A 82 6.08 -10.97 -9.38
N GLY A 83 6.55 -10.63 -8.18
CA GLY A 83 7.67 -11.31 -7.53
C GLY A 83 7.40 -12.80 -7.30
N ALA A 84 6.24 -13.13 -6.74
CA ALA A 84 5.83 -14.53 -6.53
C ALA A 84 5.73 -15.30 -7.85
N TYR A 85 5.17 -14.69 -8.89
CA TYR A 85 5.05 -15.30 -10.21
C TYR A 85 6.42 -15.61 -10.83
N ILE A 86 7.34 -14.65 -10.81
CA ILE A 86 8.73 -14.85 -11.30
C ILE A 86 9.41 -15.95 -10.50
N TYR A 87 9.27 -15.96 -9.17
CA TYR A 87 9.84 -17.00 -8.32
C TYR A 87 9.33 -18.39 -8.69
N ILE A 88 8.01 -18.55 -8.90
CA ILE A 88 7.42 -19.83 -9.33
C ILE A 88 7.95 -20.24 -10.70
N ALA A 89 7.97 -19.32 -11.68
CA ALA A 89 8.48 -19.60 -13.02
C ALA A 89 9.95 -20.05 -13.00
N LEU A 90 10.80 -19.37 -12.24
CA LEU A 90 12.22 -19.73 -12.10
C LEU A 90 12.41 -21.09 -11.43
N ASN A 91 11.58 -21.45 -10.44
CA ASN A 91 11.65 -22.76 -9.81
C ASN A 91 11.16 -23.88 -10.73
N SER A 92 10.13 -23.64 -11.54
CA SER A 92 9.68 -24.59 -12.57
C SER A 92 10.77 -24.83 -13.63
N LEU A 93 11.50 -23.79 -14.03
CA LEU A 93 12.65 -23.93 -14.93
C LEU A 93 13.80 -24.71 -14.27
N LYS A 94 14.06 -24.52 -12.97
CA LYS A 94 15.10 -25.27 -12.24
C LYS A 94 14.69 -26.71 -11.90
N ASN A 95 13.46 -27.12 -12.22
CA ASN A 95 13.00 -28.47 -11.93
C ASN A 95 13.77 -29.47 -12.80
N LYS A 96 14.71 -30.20 -12.19
CA LYS A 96 15.62 -31.13 -12.88
C LYS A 96 14.88 -32.14 -13.75
N HIS A 97 13.69 -32.57 -13.31
CA HIS A 97 12.83 -33.47 -14.07
C HIS A 97 12.26 -32.87 -15.36
N PHE A 98 12.06 -31.55 -15.42
CA PHE A 98 11.63 -30.86 -16.64
C PHE A 98 12.73 -30.92 -17.73
N PHE A 99 13.98 -30.66 -17.33
CA PHE A 99 15.12 -30.75 -18.26
C PHE A 99 15.46 -32.19 -18.65
N GLU A 100 15.41 -33.15 -17.73
CA GLU A 100 15.61 -34.57 -18.06
C GLU A 100 14.55 -35.06 -19.05
N CYS A 101 13.27 -34.69 -18.85
CA CYS A 101 12.18 -35.07 -19.77
C CYS A 101 12.34 -34.43 -21.15
N LEU A 102 12.71 -33.14 -21.21
CA LEU A 102 13.00 -32.46 -22.48
C LEU A 102 14.15 -33.12 -23.23
N THR A 103 15.18 -33.56 -22.50
CA THR A 103 16.34 -34.25 -23.09
C THR A 103 15.91 -35.60 -23.69
N VAL A 104 15.10 -36.40 -22.97
CA VAL A 104 14.58 -37.67 -23.48
C VAL A 104 13.70 -37.48 -24.73
N LEU A 105 12.80 -36.48 -24.72
CA LEU A 105 11.94 -36.18 -25.87
C LEU A 105 12.74 -35.72 -27.10
N LEU A 106 13.79 -34.92 -26.91
CA LEU A 106 14.67 -34.50 -27.99
C LEU A 106 15.48 -35.68 -28.57
N TYR A 107 15.92 -36.61 -27.72
CA TYR A 107 16.60 -37.84 -28.17
C TYR A 107 15.67 -38.77 -28.95
N GLU A 108 14.42 -38.98 -28.51
CA GLU A 108 13.45 -39.80 -29.23
C GLU A 108 13.02 -39.18 -30.57
N TYR A 109 12.97 -37.86 -30.67
CA TYR A 109 12.67 -37.15 -31.92
C TYR A 109 13.83 -37.18 -32.92
N SER A 110 15.08 -37.18 -32.45
CA SER A 110 16.28 -37.26 -33.31
C SER A 110 16.62 -38.68 -33.81
N MET A 111 16.00 -39.71 -33.23
CA MET A 111 16.22 -41.12 -33.59
C MET A 111 15.09 -41.71 -34.45
N LYS A 112 14.17 -40.86 -34.94
CA LYS A 112 13.21 -41.15 -36.02
C LYS A 112 13.56 -40.32 -37.25
#